data_AF-A0A534FHE9-F1
#
_entry.id   AF-A0A534FHE9-F1
#
_cell.length_a   1.000
_cell.length_b   1.000
_cell.length_c   1.000
_cell.angle_alpha   90.00
_cell.angle_beta   90.00
_cell.angle_gamma   90.00
#
_symmetry.space_group_name_H-M   'P 1'
#
loop_
_entity.id
_entity.type
_entity.pdbx_description
1 polymer ?
#
loop_
_entity_poly.entity_id
_entity_poly.type
_entity_poly.pdbx_seq_one_letter_code
_entity_poly.pdbx_strand_id
1 'polypeptide(L)'
;MWRERPASALRPAAQALAVFLLSCADPTLATGPPPAVTQVESIAMTVSDMERAVDFYTRVLTFEKVTDREVSGDSYEHLWGVFGLRVRAVRLRLGEEQIELLQFLAPGGRPIPVDSRSNDRWFQHVAIIVSDMAAAYARLRSFNVQHAS
;
A
#
# COMPACT_ATOMS: atom_id res chain seq x y z
N MET A 1 3.68 -26.85 49.80
CA MET A 1 4.61 -26.57 50.91
C MET A 1 5.91 -26.04 50.33
N TRP A 2 6.03 -24.71 50.31
CA TRP A 2 7.21 -23.95 49.95
C TRP A 2 8.43 -24.32 50.82
N ARG A 3 9.65 -24.24 50.26
CA ARG A 3 10.71 -23.43 50.88
C ARG A 3 11.82 -23.05 49.90
N GLU A 4 12.13 -21.76 49.95
CA GLU A 4 13.19 -21.07 49.25
C GLU A 4 14.59 -21.36 49.81
N ARG A 5 15.60 -20.89 49.08
CA ARG A 5 17.05 -20.96 49.30
C ARG A 5 17.50 -20.29 50.62
N PRO A 6 18.77 -20.47 50.99
CA PRO A 6 19.59 -19.27 51.12
C PRO A 6 20.95 -19.36 50.43
N ALA A 7 21.41 -18.19 50.00
CA ALA A 7 22.71 -17.92 49.45
C ALA A 7 23.80 -17.96 50.55
N SER A 8 25.01 -18.40 50.19
CA SER A 8 26.21 -18.18 50.99
C SER A 8 27.20 -17.30 50.23
N ALA A 9 27.63 -16.22 50.87
CA ALA A 9 28.52 -15.20 50.35
C ALA A 9 30.01 -15.49 50.64
N LEU A 10 30.85 -15.31 49.60
CA LEU A 10 32.17 -14.64 49.48
C LEU A 10 33.26 -14.89 50.56
N ARG A 11 34.54 -15.17 50.20
CA ARG A 11 35.62 -14.24 49.73
C ARG A 11 36.97 -15.04 49.62
N PRO A 12 38.17 -14.45 49.33
CA PRO A 12 38.62 -13.61 48.20
C PRO A 12 39.99 -14.04 47.61
N ALA A 13 40.34 -13.60 46.39
CA ALA A 13 41.69 -13.38 45.83
C ALA A 13 41.53 -13.33 44.29
N ALA A 14 42.14 -12.47 43.49
CA ALA A 14 43.19 -11.50 43.67
C ALA A 14 42.97 -10.35 42.67
N GLN A 15 43.75 -9.29 42.87
CA GLN A 15 43.69 -8.01 42.20
C GLN A 15 43.92 -8.10 40.68
N ALA A 16 43.14 -7.32 39.91
CA ALA A 16 43.64 -6.66 38.72
C ALA A 16 42.84 -5.36 38.50
N LEU A 17 43.54 -4.26 38.75
CA LEU A 17 43.15 -2.90 38.41
C LEU A 17 43.07 -2.77 36.89
N ALA A 18 41.88 -2.52 36.34
CA ALA A 18 41.73 -2.02 34.99
C ALA A 18 40.60 -0.98 34.99
N VAL A 19 40.97 0.26 35.32
CA VAL A 19 40.19 1.44 34.97
C VAL A 19 40.25 1.54 33.45
N PHE A 20 39.21 1.07 32.78
CA PHE A 20 38.97 1.39 31.37
C PHE A 20 37.89 2.45 31.32
N LEU A 21 38.33 3.72 31.30
CA LEU A 21 37.52 4.85 30.86
C LEU A 21 37.22 4.63 29.37
N LEU A 22 36.19 3.85 29.06
CA LEU A 22 35.62 3.85 27.73
C LEU A 22 34.69 5.06 27.65
N SER A 23 35.28 6.12 27.09
CA SER A 23 34.68 7.32 26.54
C SER A 23 33.20 7.14 26.18
N CYS A 24 32.37 8.10 26.59
CA CYS A 24 31.07 8.36 26.01
C CYS A 24 31.18 8.25 24.49
N ALA A 25 30.65 7.16 23.92
CA ALA A 25 30.27 7.16 22.53
C ALA A 25 28.93 7.87 22.51
N ASP A 26 28.93 9.15 22.12
CA ASP A 26 27.72 9.83 21.73
C ASP A 26 26.97 8.94 20.73
N PRO A 27 25.73 8.50 20.99
CA PRO A 27 24.90 7.95 19.95
C PRO A 27 24.36 9.14 19.13
N THR A 28 25.25 9.94 18.56
CA THR A 28 24.89 10.67 17.34
C THR A 28 24.84 9.62 16.25
N LEU A 29 23.76 8.84 16.26
CA LEU A 29 23.30 8.16 15.07
C LEU A 29 23.30 9.22 13.98
N ALA A 30 24.17 9.05 12.99
CA ALA A 30 24.28 9.95 11.87
C ALA A 30 22.90 10.03 11.21
N THR A 31 22.15 11.10 11.51
CA THR A 31 20.93 11.42 10.80
C THR A 31 21.37 11.88 9.42
N GLY A 32 21.42 10.95 8.47
CA GLY A 32 21.55 11.30 7.07
C GLY A 32 20.45 12.30 6.66
N PRO A 33 20.60 12.99 5.53
CA PRO A 33 19.52 13.82 5.01
C PRO A 33 18.22 13.03 4.96
N PRO A 34 17.07 13.65 5.24
CA PRO A 34 15.79 12.97 5.22
C PRO A 34 15.60 12.26 3.87
N PRO A 35 14.93 11.10 3.85
CA PRO A 35 14.74 10.36 2.61
C PRO A 35 14.05 11.27 1.59
N ALA A 36 14.57 11.30 0.37
CA ALA A 36 14.01 12.11 -0.71
C ALA A 36 12.58 11.67 -1.09
N VAL A 37 12.22 10.43 -0.76
CA VAL A 37 10.88 9.87 -0.94
C VAL A 37 10.36 9.42 0.42
N THR A 38 9.19 9.94 0.79
CA THR A 38 8.54 9.64 2.08
C THR A 38 7.49 8.55 1.95
N GLN A 39 6.77 8.48 0.82
CA GLN A 39 5.72 7.50 0.59
C GLN A 39 5.36 7.40 -0.90
N VAL A 40 4.73 6.29 -1.29
CA VAL A 40 3.90 6.19 -2.50
C VAL A 40 2.49 6.68 -2.14
N GLU A 41 2.02 7.76 -2.78
CA GLU A 41 0.72 8.36 -2.43
C GLU A 41 -0.46 7.44 -2.78
N SER A 42 -0.47 6.91 -4.01
CA SER A 42 -1.48 5.98 -4.49
C SER A 42 -1.02 5.35 -5.80
N ILE A 43 -1.69 4.27 -6.20
CA ILE A 43 -1.61 3.74 -7.57
C ILE A 43 -2.86 4.14 -8.34
N ALA A 44 -2.69 4.52 -9.61
CA ALA A 44 -3.80 4.88 -10.47
C ALA A 44 -4.09 3.78 -11.51
N MET A 45 -5.37 3.50 -11.76
CA MET A 45 -5.82 2.54 -12.77
C MET A 45 -6.98 3.09 -13.58
N THR A 46 -6.96 2.82 -14.89
CA THR A 46 -8.02 3.28 -15.80
C THR A 46 -9.18 2.30 -15.80
N VAL A 47 -10.41 2.81 -15.69
CA VAL A 47 -11.65 2.04 -15.73
C VAL A 47 -12.57 2.55 -16.84
N SER A 48 -13.36 1.65 -17.44
CA SER A 48 -14.34 2.01 -18.47
C SER A 48 -15.65 2.53 -17.88
N ASP A 49 -16.00 2.10 -16.68
CA ASP A 49 -17.23 2.44 -15.96
C ASP A 49 -16.91 2.71 -14.49
N MET A 50 -17.00 3.97 -14.07
CA MET A 50 -16.67 4.37 -12.71
C MET A 50 -17.65 3.81 -11.68
N GLU A 51 -18.94 3.77 -11.98
CA GLU A 51 -19.96 3.33 -11.01
C GLU A 51 -19.78 1.85 -10.69
N ARG A 52 -19.59 1.02 -11.73
CA ARG A 52 -19.32 -0.41 -11.55
C ARG A 52 -18.02 -0.65 -10.78
N ALA A 53 -16.96 0.12 -11.07
CA ALA A 53 -15.68 -0.05 -10.39
C ALA A 53 -15.76 0.37 -8.91
N VAL A 54 -16.37 1.52 -8.61
CA VAL A 54 -16.57 1.98 -7.23
C VAL A 54 -17.44 1.01 -6.44
N ASP A 55 -18.54 0.51 -7.02
CA ASP A 55 -19.40 -0.50 -6.38
C ASP A 55 -18.61 -1.77 -6.02
N PHE A 56 -17.78 -2.27 -6.96
CA PHE A 56 -16.92 -3.43 -6.71
C PHE A 56 -15.92 -3.18 -5.56
N TYR A 57 -15.11 -2.11 -5.64
CA TYR A 57 -14.08 -1.87 -4.64
C TYR A 57 -14.66 -1.56 -3.25
N THR A 58 -15.80 -0.86 -3.19
CA THR A 58 -16.41 -0.50 -1.90
C THR A 58 -17.23 -1.64 -1.29
N ARG A 59 -18.10 -2.30 -2.07
CA ARG A 59 -18.97 -3.35 -1.52
C ARG A 59 -18.29 -4.70 -1.43
N VAL A 60 -17.50 -5.08 -2.42
CA VAL A 60 -16.84 -6.39 -2.45
C VAL A 60 -15.55 -6.34 -1.65
N LEU A 61 -14.68 -5.36 -1.93
CA LEU A 61 -13.35 -5.27 -1.32
C LEU A 61 -13.26 -4.32 -0.12
N THR A 62 -14.38 -3.74 0.32
CA THR A 62 -14.49 -2.94 1.56
C THR A 62 -13.64 -1.66 1.57
N PHE A 63 -13.24 -1.15 0.40
CA PHE A 63 -12.58 0.15 0.33
C PHE A 63 -13.56 1.27 0.71
N GLU A 64 -13.01 2.35 1.24
CA GLU A 64 -13.74 3.59 1.51
C GLU A 64 -13.52 4.60 0.38
N LYS A 65 -14.59 5.25 -0.08
CA LYS A 65 -14.46 6.36 -1.03
C LYS A 65 -13.98 7.63 -0.30
N VAL A 66 -12.85 8.16 -0.72
CA VAL A 66 -12.21 9.34 -0.13
C VAL A 66 -12.57 10.60 -0.91
N THR A 67 -12.42 10.57 -2.23
CA THR A 67 -12.74 11.70 -3.12
C THR A 67 -13.39 11.23 -4.42
N ASP A 68 -14.15 12.11 -5.06
CA ASP A 68 -14.79 11.90 -6.36
C ASP A 68 -14.81 13.26 -7.07
N ARG A 69 -14.03 13.39 -8.15
CA ARG A 69 -13.83 14.67 -8.84
C ARG A 69 -13.75 14.49 -10.34
N GLU A 70 -14.18 15.51 -11.08
CA GLU A 70 -13.85 15.63 -12.49
C GLU A 70 -12.63 16.55 -12.64
N VAL A 71 -11.72 16.18 -13.53
CA VAL A 71 -10.51 16.93 -13.86
C VAL A 71 -10.48 17.22 -15.35
N SER A 72 -10.13 18.46 -15.67
CA SER A 72 -10.11 18.99 -17.04
C SER A 72 -9.28 20.27 -17.10
N GLY A 73 -8.93 20.70 -18.31
CA GLY A 73 -8.27 21.97 -18.58
C GLY A 73 -6.80 21.82 -18.93
N ASP A 74 -6.21 22.94 -19.34
CA ASP A 74 -4.94 23.00 -20.07
C ASP A 74 -3.78 22.29 -19.35
N SER A 75 -3.65 22.45 -18.03
CA SER A 75 -2.60 21.78 -17.26
C SER A 75 -2.70 20.26 -17.29
N TYR A 76 -3.92 19.72 -17.24
CA TYR A 76 -4.18 18.28 -17.31
C TYR A 76 -4.02 17.76 -18.74
N GLU A 77 -4.45 18.52 -19.75
CA GLU A 77 -4.21 18.18 -21.16
C GLU A 77 -2.72 18.04 -21.46
N HIS A 78 -1.89 18.96 -20.95
CA HIS A 78 -0.44 18.88 -21.08
C HIS A 78 0.17 17.73 -20.27
N LEU A 79 -0.31 17.48 -19.04
CA LEU A 79 0.18 16.39 -18.20
C LEU A 79 -0.01 15.02 -18.86
N TRP A 80 -1.19 14.79 -19.44
CA TRP A 80 -1.53 13.52 -20.07
C TRP A 80 -1.20 13.46 -21.57
N GLY A 81 -0.92 14.60 -22.20
CA GLY A 81 -0.64 14.70 -23.64
C GLY A 81 -1.88 14.43 -24.51
N VAL A 82 -3.06 14.82 -24.02
CA VAL A 82 -4.35 14.55 -24.68
C VAL A 82 -5.16 15.84 -24.74
N PHE A 83 -5.49 16.29 -25.95
CA PHE A 83 -6.28 17.49 -26.18
C PHE A 83 -7.76 17.30 -25.82
N GLY A 84 -8.38 18.33 -25.23
CA GLY A 84 -9.79 18.33 -24.84
C GLY A 84 -10.12 17.34 -23.72
N LEU A 85 -9.14 17.04 -22.87
CA LEU A 85 -9.22 15.99 -21.88
C LEU A 85 -10.23 16.30 -20.77
N ARG A 86 -11.06 15.30 -20.47
CA ARG A 86 -11.93 15.24 -19.30
C ARG A 86 -11.84 13.85 -18.68
N VAL A 87 -11.56 13.80 -17.39
CA VAL A 87 -11.40 12.55 -16.63
C VAL A 87 -12.20 12.65 -15.33
N ARG A 88 -12.93 11.61 -14.96
CA ARG A 88 -13.42 11.44 -13.59
C ARG A 88 -12.40 10.64 -12.80
N ALA A 89 -11.95 11.17 -11.67
CA ALA A 89 -11.00 10.54 -10.76
C ALA A 89 -11.67 10.27 -9.41
N VAL A 90 -11.68 9.00 -8.99
CA VAL A 90 -12.21 8.57 -7.69
C VAL A 90 -11.11 7.91 -6.88
N ARG A 91 -10.85 8.46 -5.69
CA ARG A 91 -9.84 7.92 -4.77
C ARG A 91 -10.50 7.02 -3.74
N LEU A 92 -9.97 5.82 -3.58
CA LEU A 92 -10.44 4.81 -2.66
C LEU A 92 -9.31 4.42 -1.69
N ARG A 93 -9.67 4.08 -0.45
CA ARG A 93 -8.72 3.74 0.62
C ARG A 93 -9.02 2.38 1.23
N LEU A 94 -7.97 1.63 1.55
CA LEU A 94 -8.03 0.41 2.36
C LEU A 94 -6.91 0.46 3.42
N GLY A 95 -7.28 0.70 4.67
CA GLY A 95 -6.30 1.01 5.72
C GLY A 95 -5.56 2.32 5.39
N GLU A 96 -4.23 2.26 5.33
CA GLU A 96 -3.39 3.41 4.97
C GLU A 96 -3.14 3.53 3.45
N GLU A 97 -3.43 2.47 2.69
CA GLU A 97 -3.14 2.38 1.25
C GLU A 97 -4.27 2.96 0.41
N GLN A 98 -3.93 3.56 -0.73
CA GLN A 98 -4.89 4.24 -1.61
C GLN A 98 -4.73 3.83 -3.07
N ILE A 99 -5.87 3.75 -3.76
CA ILE A 99 -5.94 3.61 -5.22
C ILE A 99 -6.75 4.77 -5.81
N GLU A 100 -6.41 5.19 -7.03
CA GLU A 100 -7.17 6.17 -7.80
C GLU A 100 -7.72 5.51 -9.07
N LEU A 101 -9.04 5.51 -9.20
CA LEU A 101 -9.73 5.05 -10.40
C LEU A 101 -9.90 6.23 -11.34
N LEU A 102 -9.50 6.07 -12.60
CA LEU A 102 -9.57 7.10 -13.64
C LEU A 102 -10.52 6.64 -14.76
N GLN A 103 -11.58 7.39 -15.02
CA GLN A 103 -12.44 7.18 -16.19
C GLN A 103 -12.27 8.36 -17.15
N PHE A 104 -11.70 8.09 -18.33
CA PHE A 104 -11.55 9.09 -19.39
C PHE A 104 -12.92 9.31 -20.07
N LEU A 105 -13.50 10.49 -19.84
CA LEU A 105 -14.81 10.89 -20.38
C LEU A 105 -14.68 11.45 -21.80
N ALA A 106 -13.58 12.17 -22.09
CA ALA A 106 -13.27 12.67 -23.42
C ALA A 106 -11.76 12.95 -23.56
N PRO A 107 -11.12 12.56 -24.67
CA PRO A 107 -11.49 11.42 -25.51
C PRO A 107 -11.39 10.11 -24.70
N GLY A 108 -12.25 9.14 -24.99
CA GLY A 108 -12.21 7.83 -24.35
C GLY A 108 -10.96 7.02 -24.73
N GLY A 109 -10.50 6.17 -23.81
CA GLY A 109 -9.40 5.23 -24.05
C GLY A 109 -9.81 4.01 -24.88
N ARG A 110 -8.81 3.22 -25.31
CA ARG A 110 -9.06 1.92 -25.95
C ARG A 110 -9.27 0.84 -24.89
N PRO A 111 -10.17 -0.14 -25.12
CA PRO A 111 -10.31 -1.27 -24.22
C PRO A 111 -9.03 -2.12 -24.20
N ILE A 112 -8.83 -2.84 -23.09
CA ILE A 112 -7.83 -3.91 -23.01
C ILE A 112 -8.14 -4.94 -24.11
N PRO A 113 -7.15 -5.39 -24.90
CA PRO A 113 -7.37 -6.42 -25.92
C PRO A 113 -8.01 -7.68 -25.32
N VAL A 114 -9.01 -8.22 -26.02
CA VAL A 114 -9.82 -9.35 -25.51
C VAL A 114 -9.02 -10.64 -25.34
N ASP A 115 -7.87 -10.74 -26.01
CA ASP A 115 -6.92 -11.85 -25.96
C ASP A 115 -5.78 -11.62 -24.95
N SER A 116 -5.85 -10.56 -24.13
CA SER A 116 -4.84 -10.27 -23.11
C SER A 116 -4.71 -11.40 -22.09
N ARG A 117 -3.48 -11.66 -21.66
CA ARG A 117 -3.11 -12.68 -20.67
C ARG A 117 -2.29 -12.07 -19.54
N SER A 118 -2.24 -12.76 -18.41
CA SER A 118 -1.48 -12.33 -17.23
C SER A 118 0.05 -12.26 -17.46
N ASN A 119 0.56 -12.87 -18.54
CA ASN A 119 1.97 -12.82 -18.93
C ASN A 119 2.28 -11.76 -20.00
N ASP A 120 1.30 -10.91 -20.36
CA ASP A 120 1.55 -9.78 -21.25
C ASP A 120 2.26 -8.63 -20.51
N ARG A 121 3.04 -7.84 -21.25
CA ARG A 121 3.85 -6.75 -20.69
C ARG A 121 3.05 -5.60 -20.08
N TRP A 122 1.75 -5.53 -20.34
CA TRP A 122 0.84 -4.52 -19.78
C TRP A 122 -0.01 -5.05 -18.63
N PHE A 123 0.14 -6.32 -18.25
CA PHE A 123 -0.59 -6.85 -17.10
C PHE A 123 -0.17 -6.14 -15.81
N GLN A 124 -1.14 -5.69 -15.04
CA GLN A 124 -0.97 -5.04 -13.75
C GLN A 124 -1.93 -5.68 -12.76
N HIS A 125 -1.45 -5.93 -11.53
CA HIS A 125 -2.28 -6.41 -10.43
C HIS A 125 -1.79 -5.82 -9.11
N VAL A 126 -2.65 -5.89 -8.11
CA VAL A 126 -2.35 -5.53 -6.73
C VAL A 126 -2.61 -6.74 -5.85
N ALA A 127 -1.80 -6.89 -4.79
CA ALA A 127 -2.00 -7.92 -3.80
C ALA A 127 -2.54 -7.28 -2.52
N ILE A 128 -3.70 -7.73 -2.07
CA ILE A 128 -4.28 -7.32 -0.79
C ILE A 128 -3.94 -8.37 0.25
N ILE A 129 -3.26 -7.96 1.30
CA ILE A 129 -2.92 -8.84 2.44
C ILE A 129 -4.20 -9.03 3.26
N VAL A 130 -4.51 -10.29 3.57
CA VAL A 130 -5.70 -10.67 4.36
C VAL A 130 -5.27 -11.52 5.55
N SER A 131 -6.01 -11.43 6.65
CA SER A 131 -5.75 -12.22 7.86
C SER A 131 -6.22 -13.68 7.72
N ASP A 132 -7.23 -13.93 6.88
CA ASP A 132 -7.77 -15.26 6.60
C ASP A 132 -8.09 -15.38 5.09
N MET A 133 -7.33 -16.23 4.41
CA MET A 133 -7.48 -16.46 2.98
C MET A 133 -8.78 -17.19 2.62
N ALA A 134 -9.24 -18.12 3.47
CA ALA A 134 -10.46 -18.87 3.21
C ALA A 134 -11.70 -17.97 3.32
N ALA A 135 -11.73 -17.11 4.35
CA ALA A 135 -12.80 -16.12 4.52
C ALA A 135 -12.80 -15.09 3.39
N ALA A 136 -11.62 -14.56 3.01
CA ALA A 136 -11.50 -13.62 1.89
C ALA A 136 -11.97 -14.24 0.57
N TYR A 137 -11.56 -15.48 0.28
CA TYR A 137 -11.98 -16.17 -0.93
C TYR A 137 -13.49 -16.45 -0.94
N ALA A 138 -14.05 -16.94 0.17
CA ALA A 138 -15.49 -17.19 0.30
C ALA A 138 -16.32 -15.91 0.06
N ARG A 139 -15.85 -14.76 0.54
CA ARG A 139 -16.46 -13.46 0.25
C ARG A 139 -16.47 -13.15 -1.24
N LEU A 140 -15.34 -13.29 -1.93
CA LEU A 140 -15.28 -13.06 -3.39
C LEU A 140 -16.25 -13.98 -4.14
N ARG A 141 -16.37 -15.23 -3.72
CA ARG A 141 -17.31 -16.19 -4.31
C ARG A 141 -18.78 -15.82 -4.07
N SER A 142 -19.14 -15.27 -2.90
CA SER A 142 -20.53 -14.85 -2.65
C SER A 142 -20.97 -13.66 -3.52
N PHE A 143 -20.02 -12.85 -4.00
CA PHE A 143 -20.23 -11.80 -4.99
C PHE A 143 -20.05 -12.26 -6.45
N ASN A 144 -19.89 -13.57 -6.70
CA ASN A 144 -19.66 -14.15 -8.02
C ASN A 144 -18.43 -13.57 -8.74
N VAL A 145 -17.40 -13.17 -8.00
CA VAL A 145 -16.15 -12.70 -8.60
C VAL A 145 -15.48 -13.84 -9.35
N GLN A 146 -15.09 -13.56 -10.59
CA GLN A 146 -14.40 -14.52 -11.43
C GLN A 146 -13.02 -14.83 -10.84
N HIS A 147 -12.71 -16.13 -10.75
CA HIS A 147 -11.38 -16.59 -10.36
C HIS A 147 -10.47 -16.59 -11.60
N ALA A 148 -9.27 -16.04 -11.45
CA ALA A 148 -8.20 -16.20 -12.43
C ALA A 148 -7.36 -17.42 -12.03
N SER A 149 -7.35 -18.44 -12.88
CA SER A 149 -6.58 -19.69 -12.74
C SER A 149 -5.72 -19.94 -13.95
#